data_AF-A0A7R7VTZ3-F1
#
_entry.id   AF-A0A7R7VTZ3-F1
#
_cell.length_a   1.000
_cell.length_b   1.000
_cell.length_c   1.000
_cell.angle_alpha   90.00
_cell.angle_beta   90.00
_cell.angle_gamma   90.00
#
_symmetry.space_group_name_H-M   'P 1'
#
loop_
_entity.id
_entity.type
_entity.pdbx_description
1 polymer ?
#
loop_
_entity_poly.entity_id
_entity_poly.type
_entity_poly.pdbx_seq_one_letter_code
_entity_poly.pdbx_strand_id
1 'polypeptide(L)'
;MIFCVGRVVTGIGNGMNTSTIPTYQAECSKSHNRGLLICIEGSTVAIGTVISYWVDFGCMYGSDDLTWRFPIAFQCLFGFIIIFGLMFLPESPRWLFARDRYEEGEYVIAALAGQEINHPDVQMQKTLILDSLRA
;
A
#
# COMPACT_ATOMS: atom_id res chain seq x y z
N MET A 1 -18.97 1.46 -24.40
CA MET A 1 -18.91 2.68 -23.57
C MET A 1 -18.63 2.36 -22.09
N ILE A 2 -19.42 1.49 -21.45
CA ILE A 2 -19.23 1.08 -20.04
C ILE A 2 -17.82 0.52 -19.77
N PHE A 3 -17.26 -0.28 -20.68
CA PHE A 3 -15.90 -0.82 -20.55
C PHE A 3 -14.82 0.29 -20.53
N CYS A 4 -14.94 1.32 -21.36
CA CYS A 4 -13.98 2.43 -21.40
C CYS A 4 -14.03 3.25 -20.11
N VAL A 5 -15.24 3.51 -19.58
CA VAL A 5 -15.41 4.20 -18.30
C VAL A 5 -14.80 3.38 -17.16
N GLY A 6 -15.03 2.06 -17.14
CA GLY A 6 -14.40 1.15 -16.17
C GLY A 6 -12.88 1.23 -16.20
N ARG A 7 -12.27 1.23 -17.40
CA ARG A 7 -10.81 1.37 -17.56
C ARG A 7 -10.26 2.69 -17.04
N VAL A 8 -10.98 3.80 -17.24
CA VAL A 8 -10.57 5.11 -16.70
C VAL A 8 -10.60 5.09 -15.17
N VAL A 9 -11.68 4.57 -14.57
CA VAL A 9 -11.80 4.48 -13.11
C VAL A 9 -10.73 3.57 -12.52
N THR A 10 -10.52 2.38 -13.09
CA THR A 10 -9.45 1.47 -12.65
C THR A 10 -8.07 2.10 -12.83
N GLY A 11 -7.84 2.86 -13.91
CA GLY A 11 -6.58 3.56 -14.15
C GLY A 11 -6.27 4.61 -13.09
N ILE A 12 -7.27 5.42 -12.71
CA ILE A 12 -7.14 6.41 -11.64
C ILE A 12 -6.87 5.71 -10.31
N GLY A 13 -7.64 4.67 -9.98
CA GLY A 13 -7.45 3.89 -8.76
C GLY A 13 -6.06 3.25 -8.68
N ASN A 14 -5.56 2.71 -9.79
CA ASN A 14 -4.22 2.16 -9.85
C ASN A 14 -3.15 3.24 -9.64
N GLY A 15 -3.30 4.41 -10.28
CA GLY A 15 -2.38 5.54 -10.10
C GLY A 15 -2.31 6.02 -8.64
N MET A 16 -3.46 6.12 -7.97
CA MET A 16 -3.51 6.45 -6.55
C MET A 16 -2.76 5.39 -5.73
N ASN A 17 -3.06 4.10 -5.91
CA ASN A 17 -2.38 3.02 -5.19
C ASN A 17 -0.85 3.05 -5.40
N THR A 18 -0.37 3.15 -6.64
CA THR A 18 1.06 3.18 -6.95
C THR A 18 1.76 4.42 -6.36
N SER A 19 1.05 5.53 -6.13
CA SER A 19 1.63 6.70 -5.47
C SER A 19 1.60 6.60 -3.94
N THR A 20 0.52 6.09 -3.36
CA THR A 20 0.31 6.08 -1.91
C THR A 20 1.09 4.97 -1.21
N ILE A 21 1.16 3.78 -1.80
CA ILE A 21 1.85 2.62 -1.20
C ILE A 21 3.34 2.90 -0.92
N PRO A 22 4.16 3.39 -1.88
CA PRO A 22 5.57 3.65 -1.61
C PRO A 22 5.77 4.81 -0.64
N THR A 23 4.90 5.83 -0.66
CA THR A 23 4.93 6.90 0.34
C THR A 23 4.66 6.36 1.74
N TYR A 24 3.59 5.58 1.91
CA TYR A 24 3.27 4.93 3.18
C TYR A 24 4.41 4.03 3.67
N GLN A 25 4.99 3.20 2.79
CA GLN A 25 6.14 2.38 3.13
C GLN A 25 7.38 3.21 3.49
N ALA A 26 7.64 4.31 2.79
CA ALA A 26 8.77 5.21 3.11
C ALA A 26 8.60 5.89 4.47
N GLU A 27 7.36 6.15 4.88
CA GLU A 27 7.00 6.74 6.17
C GLU A 27 7.03 5.74 7.33
N CYS A 28 6.65 4.49 7.09
CA CYS A 28 6.70 3.43 8.09
C CYS A 28 8.07 2.73 8.19
N SER A 29 8.97 2.90 7.21
CA SER A 29 10.23 2.17 7.17
C SER A 29 11.39 2.89 7.86
N LYS A 30 12.13 2.13 8.68
CA LYS A 30 13.45 2.57 9.17
C LYS A 30 14.41 2.72 7.99
N SER A 31 15.21 3.78 8.02
CA SER A 31 16.15 4.17 6.95
C SER A 31 17.07 3.05 6.46
N HIS A 32 17.39 2.08 7.33
CA HIS A 32 18.24 0.94 7.01
C HIS A 32 17.60 -0.11 6.08
N ASN A 33 16.27 -0.27 6.13
CA ASN A 33 15.56 -1.34 5.39
C ASN A 33 14.86 -0.87 4.12
N ARG A 34 15.03 0.41 3.73
CA ARG A 34 14.34 1.00 2.58
C ARG A 34 14.62 0.25 1.28
N GLY A 35 15.87 -0.15 1.04
CA GLY A 35 16.25 -0.92 -0.15
C GLY A 35 15.55 -2.28 -0.23
N LEU A 36 15.41 -2.98 0.90
CA LEU A 36 14.73 -4.27 0.96
C LEU A 36 13.23 -4.12 0.64
N LEU A 37 12.58 -3.08 1.19
CA LEU A 37 11.15 -2.84 0.98
C LEU A 37 10.83 -2.51 -0.48
N ILE A 38 11.67 -1.71 -1.13
CA ILE A 38 11.56 -1.42 -2.57
C ILE A 38 11.71 -2.72 -3.38
N CYS A 39 12.67 -3.58 -3.03
CA CYS A 39 12.83 -4.88 -3.69
C CYS A 39 11.61 -5.79 -3.48
N ILE A 40 11.00 -5.79 -2.29
CA ILE A 40 9.79 -6.57 -1.98
C ILE A 40 8.59 -6.05 -2.79
N GLU A 41 8.43 -4.73 -2.90
CA GLU A 41 7.41 -4.10 -3.73
C GLU A 41 7.55 -4.56 -5.20
N GLY A 42 8.74 -4.37 -5.78
CA GLY A 42 9.01 -4.78 -7.16
C GLY A 42 8.84 -6.28 -7.38
N SER A 43 9.25 -7.10 -6.41
CA SER A 43 9.07 -8.56 -6.47
C SER A 43 7.59 -8.95 -6.42
N THR A 44 6.78 -8.24 -5.63
CA THR A 44 5.33 -8.49 -5.53
C THR A 44 4.64 -8.15 -6.85
N VAL A 45 5.02 -7.05 -7.50
CA VAL A 45 4.52 -6.69 -8.85
C VAL A 45 4.92 -7.75 -9.88
N ALA A 46 6.17 -8.22 -9.83
CA ALA A 46 6.64 -9.27 -10.74
C ALA A 46 5.88 -10.58 -10.54
N ILE A 47 5.70 -11.04 -9.30
CA ILE A 47 4.93 -12.25 -8.97
C ILE A 47 3.48 -12.10 -9.41
N GLY A 48 2.84 -10.96 -9.12
CA GLY A 48 1.46 -10.69 -9.54
C GLY A 48 1.30 -10.73 -11.07
N THR A 49 2.27 -10.19 -11.81
CA THR A 49 2.30 -10.23 -13.28
C THR A 49 2.43 -11.66 -13.79
N VAL A 50 3.31 -12.47 -13.18
CA VAL A 50 3.46 -13.89 -13.55
C VAL A 50 2.15 -14.65 -13.29
N ILE A 51 1.50 -14.44 -12.13
CA ILE A 51 0.20 -15.06 -11.82
C ILE A 51 -0.85 -14.65 -12.86
N SER A 52 -0.92 -13.37 -13.23
CA SER A 52 -1.83 -12.89 -14.27
C SER A 52 -1.62 -13.65 -15.58
N TYR A 53 -0.37 -13.76 -16.04
CA TYR A 53 -0.08 -14.49 -17.28
C TYR A 53 -0.48 -15.96 -17.24
N TRP A 54 -0.27 -16.64 -16.11
CA TRP A 54 -0.70 -18.03 -15.96
C TRP A 54 -2.23 -18.17 -15.94
N VAL A 55 -2.93 -17.24 -15.31
CA VAL A 55 -4.39 -17.20 -15.30
C VAL A 55 -4.93 -16.94 -16.70
N ASP A 56 -4.39 -15.95 -17.41
CA ASP A 56 -4.79 -15.60 -18.78
C ASP A 56 -4.53 -16.77 -19.74
N PHE A 57 -3.39 -17.46 -19.59
CA PHE A 57 -3.07 -18.67 -20.36
C PHE A 57 -4.07 -19.80 -20.06
N GLY A 58 -4.43 -20.01 -18.80
CA GLY A 58 -5.45 -21.01 -18.42
C GLY A 58 -6.84 -20.67 -18.98
N CYS A 59 -7.21 -19.39 -18.99
CA CYS A 59 -8.48 -18.93 -19.53
C CYS A 59 -8.57 -19.05 -21.07
N MET A 60 -7.44 -19.03 -21.77
CA MET A 60 -7.38 -19.23 -23.22
C MET A 60 -7.88 -20.61 -23.68
N TYR A 61 -7.84 -21.63 -22.82
CA TYR A 61 -8.40 -22.95 -23.10
C TYR A 61 -9.92 -23.05 -22.84
N GLY A 62 -10.54 -21.98 -22.32
CA GLY A 62 -11.96 -21.89 -22.04
C GLY A 62 -12.78 -21.31 -23.20
N SER A 63 -14.07 -21.05 -22.95
CA SER A 63 -14.95 -20.38 -23.90
C SER A 63 -14.58 -18.89 -24.05
N ASP A 64 -14.78 -18.30 -25.24
CA ASP A 64 -14.44 -16.89 -25.53
C ASP A 64 -14.98 -15.88 -24.49
N ASP A 65 -16.14 -16.16 -23.90
CA ASP A 65 -16.72 -15.32 -22.85
C ASP A 65 -15.99 -15.38 -21.50
N LEU A 66 -15.35 -16.51 -21.17
CA LEU A 66 -14.59 -16.67 -19.94
C LEU A 66 -13.23 -16.00 -20.02
N THR A 67 -12.63 -15.97 -21.22
CA THR A 67 -11.28 -15.43 -21.48
C THR A 67 -11.11 -13.99 -20.99
N TRP A 68 -12.12 -13.14 -21.12
CA TRP A 68 -12.02 -11.73 -20.72
C TRP A 68 -12.76 -11.42 -19.41
N ARG A 69 -13.78 -12.20 -19.02
CA ARG A 69 -14.58 -11.94 -17.81
C ARG A 69 -13.90 -12.46 -16.55
N PHE A 70 -13.26 -13.64 -16.64
CA PHE A 70 -12.64 -14.26 -15.48
C PHE A 70 -11.45 -13.45 -14.94
N PRO A 71 -10.49 -12.96 -15.76
CA PRO A 71 -9.38 -12.16 -15.24
C PRO A 71 -9.87 -10.87 -14.56
N ILE A 72 -10.89 -10.22 -15.12
CA ILE A 72 -11.49 -8.99 -14.56
C ILE A 72 -12.20 -9.27 -13.22
N ALA A 73 -12.86 -10.41 -13.07
CA ALA A 73 -13.47 -10.79 -11.80
C ALA A 73 -12.41 -11.21 -10.77
N PHE A 74 -11.36 -11.90 -11.21
CA PHE A 74 -10.29 -12.41 -10.35
C PHE A 74 -9.45 -11.27 -9.75
N GLN A 75 -9.13 -10.22 -10.51
CA GLN A 75 -8.43 -9.05 -9.96
C GLN A 75 -9.22 -8.37 -8.83
N CYS A 76 -10.56 -8.41 -8.85
CA CYS A 76 -11.40 -7.82 -7.80
C CYS A 76 -11.18 -8.53 -6.45
N LEU A 77 -10.87 -9.83 -6.46
CA LEU A 77 -10.54 -10.58 -5.23
C LEU A 77 -9.35 -9.95 -4.50
N PHE A 78 -8.26 -9.63 -5.21
CA PHE A 78 -7.11 -8.96 -4.62
C PHE A 78 -7.44 -7.54 -4.15
N GLY A 79 -8.28 -6.82 -4.90
CA GLY A 79 -8.79 -5.51 -4.48
C GLY A 79 -9.52 -5.58 -3.14
N PHE A 80 -10.40 -6.59 -2.97
CA PHE A 80 -11.06 -6.81 -1.69
C PHE A 80 -10.08 -7.15 -0.57
N ILE A 81 -9.12 -8.03 -0.81
CA ILE A 81 -8.09 -8.38 0.18
C ILE A 81 -7.35 -7.12 0.67
N ILE A 82 -6.99 -6.21 -0.25
CA ILE A 82 -6.34 -4.93 0.11
C ILE A 82 -7.27 -4.06 0.94
N ILE A 83 -8.54 -3.90 0.53
CA ILE A 83 -9.52 -3.09 1.28
C ILE A 83 -9.71 -3.63 2.70
N PHE A 84 -9.85 -4.95 2.85
CA PHE A 84 -9.96 -5.58 4.16
C PHE A 84 -8.67 -5.43 4.97
N GLY A 85 -7.49 -5.58 4.34
CA GLY A 85 -6.20 -5.39 5.00
C GLY A 85 -5.97 -3.97 5.51
N LEU A 86 -6.36 -2.96 4.73
CA LEU A 86 -6.24 -1.55 5.12
C LEU A 86 -7.08 -1.19 6.35
N MET A 87 -8.22 -1.85 6.58
CA MET A 87 -9.02 -1.62 7.79
C MET A 87 -8.30 -2.02 9.09
N PHE A 88 -7.28 -2.89 9.02
CA PHE A 88 -6.48 -3.31 10.18
C PHE A 88 -5.14 -2.60 10.27
N LEU A 89 -4.72 -1.86 9.25
CA LEU A 89 -3.42 -1.21 9.20
C LEU A 89 -3.52 0.18 9.84
N PRO A 90 -2.62 0.55 10.77
CA PRO A 90 -2.60 1.90 11.32
C PRO A 90 -2.28 2.93 10.23
N GLU A 91 -2.81 4.13 10.39
CA GLU A 91 -2.49 5.25 9.49
C GLU A 91 -1.04 5.69 9.62
N SER A 92 -0.52 6.39 8.60
CA SER A 92 0.88 6.83 8.61
C SER A 92 1.13 7.83 9.76
N PRO A 93 2.26 7.72 10.47
CA PRO A 93 2.54 8.59 11.61
C PRO A 93 2.65 10.06 11.20
N ARG A 94 3.21 10.36 10.02
CA ARG A 94 3.29 11.74 9.51
C ARG A 94 1.92 12.32 9.22
N TRP A 95 1.02 11.53 8.63
CA TRP A 95 -0.36 11.96 8.38
C TRP A 95 -1.12 12.24 9.68
N LEU A 96 -0.93 11.39 10.71
CA LEU A 96 -1.52 11.59 12.03
C LEU A 96 -1.04 12.90 12.68
N PHE A 97 0.26 13.20 12.63
CA PHE A 97 0.79 14.47 13.15
C PHE A 97 0.33 15.69 12.34
N ALA A 98 0.21 15.58 11.02
CA ALA A 98 -0.31 16.65 10.18
C ALA A 98 -1.81 16.94 10.44
N ARG A 99 -2.53 16.01 11.06
CA ARG A 99 -3.95 16.14 11.47
C ARG A 99 -4.12 16.47 12.96
N ASP A 100 -3.06 16.88 13.64
CA ASP A 100 -3.03 17.15 15.08
C ASP A 100 -3.40 15.95 15.98
N ARG A 101 -3.30 14.71 15.46
CA ARG A 101 -3.56 13.46 16.20
C ARG A 101 -2.25 12.91 16.80
N TYR A 102 -1.66 13.66 17.72
CA TYR A 102 -0.33 13.37 18.26
C TYR A 102 -0.24 12.05 19.04
N GLU A 103 -1.25 11.73 19.86
CA GLU A 103 -1.25 10.51 20.69
C GLU A 103 -1.24 9.23 19.84
N GLU A 104 -2.03 9.20 18.77
CA GLU A 104 -2.07 8.07 17.85
C GLU A 104 -0.79 7.98 17.02
N GLY A 105 -0.26 9.12 16.56
CA GLY A 105 1.02 9.16 15.84
C GLY A 105 2.16 8.61 16.68
N GLU A 106 2.20 8.93 17.98
CA GLU A 106 3.18 8.38 18.93
C GLU A 106 3.02 6.87 19.13
N TYR A 107 1.78 6.39 19.28
CA TYR A 107 1.50 4.96 19.39
C TYR A 107 2.01 4.20 18.16
N VAL A 108 1.75 4.73 16.95
CA VAL A 108 2.18 4.12 15.69
C VAL A 108 3.70 4.12 15.56
N ILE A 109 4.40 5.22 15.89
CA ILE A 109 5.87 5.26 15.90
C ILE A 109 6.44 4.26 16.90
N ALA A 110 5.89 4.19 18.11
CA ALA A 110 6.34 3.26 19.14
C ALA A 110 6.17 1.80 18.68
N ALA A 111 5.03 1.47 18.06
CA ALA A 111 4.75 0.17 17.49
C ALA A 111 5.70 -0.19 16.32
N LEU A 112 5.96 0.76 15.41
CA LEU A 112 6.92 0.59 14.30
C LEU A 112 8.37 0.44 14.79
N ALA A 113 8.71 1.14 15.88
CA ALA A 113 10.03 1.05 16.49
C ALA A 113 10.23 -0.23 17.30
N GLY A 114 9.13 -0.84 17.79
CA GLY A 114 9.12 -1.94 18.75
C GLY A 114 9.54 -1.50 20.16
N GLN A 115 9.23 -0.26 20.53
CA GLN A 115 9.68 0.40 21.75
C GLN A 115 8.51 1.01 22.52
N GLU A 116 8.73 1.39 23.78
CA GLU A 116 7.74 2.16 24.54
C GLU A 116 7.60 3.60 24.00
N ILE A 117 6.43 4.21 24.21
CA ILE A 117 6.11 5.58 23.75
C ILE A 117 7.10 6.61 24.31
N ASN A 118 7.59 6.40 25.54
CA ASN A 118 8.52 7.30 26.22
C ASN A 118 10.00 7.03 25.85
N HIS A 119 10.28 6.06 24.98
CA HIS A 119 11.66 5.76 24.61
C HIS A 119 12.30 6.96 23.88
N PRO A 120 13.56 7.34 24.20
CA PRO A 120 14.22 8.50 23.62
C PRO A 120 14.20 8.53 22.09
N ASP A 121 14.37 7.36 21.45
CA ASP A 121 14.34 7.24 19.98
C ASP A 121 12.97 7.56 19.38
N VAL A 122 11.88 7.19 20.05
CA VAL A 122 10.49 7.45 19.62
C VAL A 122 10.20 8.95 19.70
N GLN A 123 10.60 9.58 20.81
CA GLN A 123 10.44 11.02 21.02
C GLN A 123 11.31 11.85 20.06
N MET A 124 12.52 11.37 19.75
CA MET A 124 13.38 11.96 18.74
C MET A 124 12.73 11.88 17.34
N GLN A 125 12.20 10.72 16.94
CA GLN A 125 11.50 10.58 15.66
C GLN A 125 10.26 11.47 15.56
N LYS A 126 9.45 11.55 16.62
CA LYS A 126 8.31 12.48 16.69
C LYS A 126 8.78 13.91 16.42
N THR A 127 9.82 14.36 17.13
CA THR A 127 10.34 15.73 17.02
C THR A 127 10.82 16.02 15.60
N LEU A 128 11.56 15.09 14.98
CA LEU A 128 12.03 15.22 13.59
C LEU A 128 10.88 15.32 12.60
N ILE A 129 9.83 14.51 12.78
CA ILE A 129 8.65 14.55 11.90
C ILE A 129 7.92 15.89 12.05
N LEU A 130 7.70 16.36 13.28
CA LEU A 130 7.04 17.64 13.54
C LEU A 130 7.82 18.84 12.99
N ASP A 131 9.14 18.81 13.10
CA ASP A 131 10.00 19.85 12.53
C ASP A 131 9.89 19.85 10.99
N SER A 132 9.89 18.66 10.37
CA SER A 132 9.71 18.50 8.92
C SER A 132 8.34 18.94 8.39
N LEU A 133 7.33 19.06 9.26
CA LEU A 133 5.99 19.53 8.90
C LEU A 133 5.84 21.05 9.07
N ARG A 134 6.73 21.68 9.84
CA ARG A 134 6.73 23.14 10.10
C ARG A 134 7.62 23.92 9.13
N ALA A 135 8.58 23.24 8.49
CA ALA A 135 9.46 23.77 7.45
C ALA A 135 8.74 23.82 6.09
#